data_AF-A0A953ZY66-F1
#
_entry.id   AF-A0A953ZY66-F1
#
_cell.length_a   1.000
_cell.length_b   1.000
_cell.length_c   1.000
_cell.angle_alpha   90.00
_cell.angle_beta   90.00
_cell.angle_gamma   90.00
#
_symmetry.space_group_name_H-M   'P 1'
#
loop_
_entity.id
_entity.type
_entity.pdbx_description
1 polymer ?
#
loop_
_entity_poly.entity_id
_entity_poly.type
_entity_poly.pdbx_seq_one_letter_code
_entity_poly.pdbx_strand_id
1 'polypeptide(L)'
;MYGQVVRPEAELARTMDKFVKVLVTRIMGLDHGLFRFDHNLSLAMLFMNADLDVYGRFGTRAGGGFKGPFRPYEDTVRLANKDMTVQGLRRAMERALELHASWQKQGDVVSKMLRPKIGDTYLGREVRKPARLTRRRRGECYHCHRVAEEEVAHYYNRNEPVPDRILWSFPMPESVGLVCDPSACATVARVLPDSAAARAGLRVGDRIETLGGQPLLSIADLQWVLDNAPDQGKLAGRVRRGNAAESFELALPSGWRRSGEFAWRYAFNNLKAKIIGLDELDELDAPKRKELGVRTDEAAIRVGRVLRANRRNGVSGQARAGGMRSGDVVVGIDALGKCSESELIAYLLQRKSPGDKVKIRVLRGGERLECVVTLDGIPRQRGHDH
;
A
#
# COMPACT_ATOMS: atom_id res chain seq x y z
N MET A 1 22.74 -13.89 -26.99
CA MET A 1 21.39 -14.49 -26.90
C MET A 1 20.96 -14.40 -25.44
N TYR A 2 20.43 -13.25 -25.01
CA TYR A 2 20.07 -13.05 -23.59
C TYR A 2 18.78 -13.81 -23.29
N GLY A 3 18.86 -14.70 -22.31
CA GLY A 3 17.86 -15.71 -21.98
C GLY A 3 16.51 -15.13 -21.61
N GLN A 4 15.54 -15.32 -22.49
CA GLN A 4 14.13 -15.19 -22.16
C GLN A 4 13.69 -16.53 -21.56
N VAL A 5 13.61 -16.60 -20.23
CA VAL A 5 13.32 -17.85 -19.48
C VAL A 5 11.84 -18.26 -19.60
N VAL A 6 10.95 -17.34 -20.00
CA VAL A 6 9.53 -17.62 -20.29
C VAL A 6 9.09 -16.81 -21.51
N ARG A 7 8.51 -17.46 -22.51
CA ARG A 7 7.89 -16.77 -23.66
C ARG A 7 6.48 -16.32 -23.27
N PRO A 8 6.13 -15.04 -23.43
CA PRO A 8 4.77 -14.59 -23.22
C PRO A 8 3.84 -15.25 -24.25
N GLU A 9 2.57 -15.40 -23.88
CA GLU A 9 1.53 -15.83 -24.81
C GLU A 9 1.50 -14.93 -26.05
N ALA A 10 1.14 -15.51 -27.20
CA ALA A 10 1.27 -14.84 -28.50
C ALA A 10 0.53 -13.49 -28.58
N GLU A 11 -0.62 -13.36 -27.92
CA GLU A 11 -1.37 -12.10 -27.85
C GLU A 11 -0.64 -11.01 -27.07
N LEU A 12 -0.05 -11.36 -25.91
CA LEU A 12 0.72 -10.42 -25.12
C LEU A 12 1.98 -10.02 -25.87
N ALA A 13 2.69 -10.98 -26.49
CA ALA A 13 3.87 -10.72 -27.31
C ALA A 13 3.59 -9.66 -28.40
N ARG A 14 2.52 -9.86 -29.19
CA ARG A 14 2.11 -8.91 -30.25
C ARG A 14 1.82 -7.51 -29.72
N THR A 15 1.28 -7.41 -28.51
CA THR A 15 1.02 -6.11 -27.87
C THR A 15 2.32 -5.48 -27.38
N MET A 16 3.20 -6.27 -26.74
CA MET A 16 4.52 -5.87 -26.26
C MET A 16 5.47 -5.40 -27.35
N ASP A 17 5.31 -5.86 -28.59
CA ASP A 17 6.16 -5.44 -29.72
C ASP A 17 5.85 -4.03 -30.22
N LYS A 18 4.73 -3.44 -29.79
CA LYS A 18 4.36 -2.05 -30.07
C LYS A 18 4.99 -1.05 -29.08
N PHE A 19 5.75 -1.52 -28.11
CA PHE A 19 6.36 -0.70 -27.06
C PHE A 19 7.88 -0.78 -27.08
N VAL A 20 8.53 0.35 -26.79
CA VAL A 20 9.92 0.35 -26.32
C VAL A 20 9.91 -0.15 -24.87
N LYS A 21 10.54 -1.30 -24.63
CA LYS A 21 10.54 -1.98 -23.34
C LYS A 21 11.82 -1.63 -22.57
N VAL A 22 11.68 -1.06 -21.37
CA VAL A 22 12.79 -0.69 -20.51
C VAL A 22 12.61 -1.36 -19.14
N LEU A 23 13.61 -2.14 -18.71
CA LEU A 23 13.65 -2.73 -17.38
C LEU A 23 14.60 -1.93 -16.49
N VAL A 24 14.07 -1.35 -15.41
CA VAL A 24 14.86 -0.66 -14.40
C VAL A 24 14.94 -1.55 -13.16
N THR A 25 16.12 -2.09 -12.87
CA THR A 25 16.37 -2.92 -11.67
C THR A 25 17.03 -2.14 -10.53
N ARG A 26 17.52 -0.93 -10.80
CA ARG A 26 18.08 0.00 -9.82
C ARG A 26 17.50 1.38 -10.05
N ILE A 27 16.86 1.93 -9.01
CA ILE A 27 16.18 3.24 -9.05
C ILE A 27 17.09 4.40 -8.60
N MET A 28 18.40 4.18 -8.53
CA MET A 28 19.38 5.21 -8.22
C MET A 28 19.43 6.26 -9.33
N GLY A 29 19.21 7.53 -8.98
CA GLY A 29 19.22 8.63 -9.95
C GLY A 29 17.92 8.79 -10.74
N LEU A 30 16.91 7.95 -10.47
CA LEU A 30 15.57 8.14 -11.00
C LEU A 30 14.92 9.37 -10.34
N ASP A 31 14.19 10.17 -11.11
CA ASP A 31 13.35 11.23 -10.57
C ASP A 31 12.11 10.61 -9.93
N HIS A 32 12.11 10.50 -8.60
CA HIS A 32 10.99 9.95 -7.82
C HIS A 32 9.77 10.87 -7.74
N GLY A 33 9.88 12.13 -8.20
CA GLY A 33 8.74 13.01 -8.41
C GLY A 33 7.99 12.70 -9.70
N LEU A 34 8.72 12.31 -10.75
CA LEU A 34 8.16 11.91 -12.04
C LEU A 34 7.70 10.43 -12.03
N PHE A 35 8.59 9.52 -11.63
CA PHE A 35 8.39 8.08 -11.64
C PHE A 35 7.94 7.57 -10.27
N ARG A 36 6.77 8.01 -9.82
CA ARG A 36 6.26 7.67 -8.49
C ARG A 36 5.32 6.45 -8.53
N PHE A 37 5.57 5.53 -7.62
CA PHE A 37 4.87 4.26 -7.42
C PHE A 37 4.93 3.88 -5.93
N ASP A 38 4.18 2.85 -5.50
CA ASP A 38 4.28 2.34 -4.13
C ASP A 38 5.61 1.59 -3.96
N HIS A 39 6.52 2.15 -3.16
CA HIS A 39 7.86 1.61 -2.91
C HIS A 39 7.85 0.26 -2.17
N ASN A 40 6.70 -0.21 -1.68
CA ASN A 40 6.55 -1.53 -1.08
C ASN A 40 6.26 -2.63 -2.11
N LEU A 41 6.09 -2.28 -3.39
CA LEU A 41 5.86 -3.24 -4.46
C LEU A 41 7.17 -3.83 -4.98
N SER A 42 7.10 -5.11 -5.38
CA SER A 42 8.19 -5.78 -6.10
C SER A 42 8.16 -5.52 -7.60
N LEU A 43 7.07 -4.96 -8.13
CA LEU A 43 6.86 -4.66 -9.54
C LEU A 43 5.96 -3.44 -9.70
N ALA A 44 6.41 -2.48 -10.49
CA ALA A 44 5.62 -1.35 -10.97
C ALA A 44 5.98 -1.10 -12.44
N MET A 45 4.96 -0.85 -13.26
CA MET A 45 5.09 -0.53 -14.68
C MET A 45 4.45 0.82 -14.94
N LEU A 46 5.12 1.66 -15.72
CA LEU A 46 4.60 2.94 -16.20
C LEU A 46 4.54 2.90 -17.72
N PHE A 47 3.43 3.36 -18.28
CA PHE A 47 3.28 3.57 -19.72
C PHE A 47 3.40 5.06 -19.99
N MET A 48 4.27 5.47 -20.91
CA MET A 48 4.58 6.87 -21.14
C MET A 48 5.06 7.14 -22.57
N ASN A 49 5.10 8.43 -22.96
CA ASN A 49 5.71 8.89 -24.20
C ASN A 49 7.11 9.48 -23.99
N ALA A 50 7.72 9.95 -25.08
CA ALA A 50 9.03 10.60 -25.08
C ALA A 50 9.04 11.96 -24.36
N ASP A 51 7.87 12.61 -24.22
CA ASP A 51 7.69 13.88 -23.50
C ASP A 51 7.51 13.70 -21.99
N LEU A 52 7.65 12.45 -21.51
CA LEU A 52 7.49 12.05 -20.12
C LEU A 52 6.04 12.15 -19.58
N ASP A 53 5.04 12.25 -20.46
CA ASP A 53 3.64 12.13 -20.05
C ASP A 53 3.34 10.66 -19.71
N VAL A 54 2.88 10.42 -18.49
CA VAL A 54 2.54 9.08 -18.01
C VAL A 54 1.09 8.78 -18.35
N TYR A 55 0.87 7.90 -19.33
CA TYR A 55 -0.44 7.38 -19.72
C TYR A 55 -1.14 6.63 -18.59
N GLY A 56 -0.38 5.92 -17.77
CA GLY A 56 -0.88 5.24 -16.59
C GLY A 56 0.08 4.18 -16.07
N ARG A 57 -0.41 3.38 -15.12
CA ARG A 57 0.39 2.46 -14.30
C ARG A 57 -0.19 1.06 -14.36
N PHE A 58 0.65 0.06 -14.11
CA PHE A 58 0.26 -1.31 -13.85
C PHE A 58 1.21 -1.92 -12.82
N GLY A 59 0.77 -2.95 -12.10
CA GLY A 59 1.52 -3.53 -10.99
C GLY A 59 1.04 -2.96 -9.66
N THR A 60 0.34 -3.79 -8.91
CA THR A 60 -0.23 -3.47 -7.61
C THR A 60 -0.31 -4.73 -6.75
N ARG A 61 -0.61 -4.57 -5.47
CA ARG A 61 -0.77 -5.66 -4.50
C ARG A 61 -1.74 -5.21 -3.42
N ALA A 62 -2.64 -6.11 -3.02
CA ALA A 62 -3.52 -5.90 -1.86
C ALA A 62 -3.47 -7.09 -0.91
N GLY A 63 -3.24 -6.80 0.38
CA GLY A 63 -3.39 -7.78 1.45
C GLY A 63 -2.58 -9.07 1.24
N GLY A 64 -2.88 -10.09 2.04
CA GLY A 64 -2.18 -11.37 1.99
C GLY A 64 -0.81 -11.29 2.65
N GLY A 65 -0.84 -11.09 3.97
CA GLY A 65 0.30 -10.79 4.84
C GLY A 65 1.56 -11.61 4.60
N PHE A 66 2.63 -11.13 5.20
CA PHE A 66 3.93 -11.78 5.20
C PHE A 66 3.84 -13.25 5.63
N LYS A 67 4.76 -14.08 5.12
CA LYS A 67 4.87 -15.51 5.46
C LYS A 67 4.88 -15.68 6.98
N GLY A 68 3.80 -16.22 7.53
CA GLY A 68 3.73 -16.67 8.91
C GLY A 68 3.46 -18.18 8.94
N PRO A 69 3.81 -18.89 10.02
CA PRO A 69 3.60 -20.34 10.14
C PRO A 69 2.12 -20.76 10.08
N PHE A 70 1.20 -19.80 10.05
CA PHE A 70 -0.23 -20.04 10.08
C PHE A 70 -0.98 -19.76 8.79
N ARG A 71 -0.31 -19.29 7.72
CA ARG A 71 -0.89 -19.18 6.38
C ARG A 71 -0.13 -20.04 5.38
N PRO A 72 -0.80 -20.91 4.61
CA PRO A 72 -0.17 -21.63 3.52
C PRO A 72 0.52 -20.68 2.53
N TYR A 73 1.64 -21.15 1.97
CA TYR A 73 2.41 -20.37 1.00
C TYR A 73 1.56 -20.02 -0.23
N GLU A 74 0.76 -20.98 -0.72
CA GLU A 74 -0.09 -20.82 -1.90
C GLU A 74 -1.14 -19.71 -1.70
N ASP A 75 -1.79 -19.67 -0.54
CA ASP A 75 -2.75 -18.61 -0.19
C ASP A 75 -2.08 -17.24 -0.15
N THR A 76 -0.86 -17.18 0.39
CA THR A 76 -0.07 -15.95 0.47
C THR A 76 0.27 -15.42 -0.93
N VAL A 77 0.72 -16.31 -1.84
CA VAL A 77 1.04 -15.96 -3.22
C VAL A 77 -0.21 -15.58 -4.00
N ARG A 78 -1.31 -16.30 -3.82
CA ARG A 78 -2.58 -16.01 -4.48
C ARG A 78 -3.12 -14.64 -4.08
N LEU A 79 -3.19 -14.34 -2.78
CA LEU A 79 -3.68 -13.05 -2.28
C LEU A 79 -2.78 -11.90 -2.71
N ALA A 80 -1.47 -12.10 -2.66
CA ALA A 80 -0.47 -11.12 -3.09
C ALA A 80 -0.55 -10.71 -4.56
N ASN A 81 -1.01 -11.61 -5.43
CA ASN A 81 -1.03 -11.38 -6.88
C ASN A 81 -2.44 -11.28 -7.45
N LYS A 82 -3.50 -11.35 -6.61
CA LYS A 82 -4.90 -11.40 -7.08
C LYS A 82 -5.27 -10.21 -7.97
N ASP A 83 -4.61 -9.07 -7.78
CA ASP A 83 -4.90 -7.80 -8.46
C ASP A 83 -4.09 -7.61 -9.76
N MET A 84 -3.32 -8.62 -10.18
CA MET A 84 -2.51 -8.59 -11.38
C MET A 84 -2.73 -9.86 -12.21
N THR A 85 -3.20 -9.70 -13.44
CA THR A 85 -3.29 -10.80 -14.40
C THR A 85 -2.58 -10.45 -15.71
N VAL A 86 -2.13 -11.48 -16.44
CA VAL A 86 -1.53 -11.30 -17.77
C VAL A 86 -2.53 -10.64 -18.73
N GLN A 87 -3.81 -11.03 -18.65
CA GLN A 87 -4.88 -10.39 -19.40
C GLN A 87 -5.02 -8.91 -19.02
N GLY A 88 -5.02 -8.58 -17.73
CA GLY A 88 -5.08 -7.20 -17.24
C GLY A 88 -3.93 -6.35 -17.75
N LEU A 89 -2.70 -6.90 -17.77
CA LEU A 89 -1.54 -6.24 -18.35
C LEU A 89 -1.76 -5.95 -19.84
N ARG A 90 -2.20 -6.95 -20.63
CA ARG A 90 -2.49 -6.75 -22.06
C ARG A 90 -3.52 -5.63 -22.27
N ARG A 91 -4.60 -5.63 -21.49
CA ARG A 91 -5.66 -4.61 -21.58
C ARG A 91 -5.14 -3.21 -21.22
N ALA A 92 -4.32 -3.08 -20.18
CA ALA A 92 -3.68 -1.82 -19.81
C ALA A 92 -2.76 -1.30 -20.94
N MET A 93 -2.00 -2.20 -21.58
CA MET A 93 -1.15 -1.86 -22.73
C MET A 93 -1.98 -1.42 -23.94
N GLU A 94 -3.07 -2.10 -24.27
CA GLU A 94 -3.99 -1.70 -25.35
C GLU A 94 -4.52 -0.28 -25.10
N ARG A 95 -4.95 0.00 -23.87
CA ARG A 95 -5.45 1.32 -23.50
C ARG A 95 -4.36 2.39 -23.52
N ALA A 96 -3.11 2.06 -23.15
CA ALA A 96 -1.98 2.96 -23.31
C ALA A 96 -1.71 3.32 -24.79
N LEU A 97 -1.84 2.35 -25.71
CA LEU A 97 -1.72 2.61 -27.15
C LEU A 97 -2.84 3.51 -27.68
N GLU A 98 -4.06 3.36 -27.19
CA GLU A 98 -5.18 4.26 -27.52
C GLU A 98 -4.91 5.71 -27.07
N LEU A 99 -4.40 5.89 -25.86
CA LEU A 99 -3.99 7.21 -25.36
C LEU A 99 -2.80 7.76 -26.15
N HIS A 100 -1.84 6.92 -26.53
CA HIS A 100 -0.72 7.33 -27.36
C HIS A 100 -1.16 7.80 -28.75
N ALA A 101 -2.05 7.07 -29.40
CA ALA A 101 -2.64 7.48 -30.68
C ALA A 101 -3.44 8.79 -30.56
N SER A 102 -4.08 9.02 -29.41
CA SER A 102 -4.77 10.30 -29.13
C SER A 102 -3.76 11.43 -28.93
N TRP A 103 -2.67 11.19 -28.20
CA TRP A 103 -1.58 12.14 -28.01
C TRP A 103 -0.90 12.51 -29.33
N GLN A 104 -0.68 11.57 -30.24
CA GLN A 104 -0.13 11.85 -31.57
C GLN A 104 -1.01 12.81 -32.39
N LYS A 105 -2.32 12.83 -32.14
CA LYS A 105 -3.27 13.72 -32.82
C LYS A 105 -3.48 15.06 -32.09
N GLN A 106 -3.45 15.04 -30.76
CA GLN A 106 -3.85 16.15 -29.89
C GLN A 106 -2.91 16.29 -28.68
N GLY A 107 -1.60 16.35 -28.93
CA GLY A 107 -0.55 16.28 -27.92
C GLY A 107 -0.81 17.22 -26.73
N ASP A 108 -0.97 18.51 -26.98
CA ASP A 108 -1.19 19.52 -25.93
C ASP A 108 -2.39 19.22 -25.02
N VAL A 109 -3.48 18.69 -25.58
CA VAL A 109 -4.70 18.37 -24.83
C VAL A 109 -4.47 17.15 -23.94
N VAL A 110 -3.88 16.09 -24.51
CA VAL A 110 -3.63 14.84 -23.79
C VAL A 110 -2.53 15.04 -22.73
N SER A 111 -1.44 15.73 -23.06
CA SER A 111 -0.38 16.06 -22.10
C SER A 111 -0.91 16.88 -20.93
N LYS A 112 -1.83 17.84 -21.13
CA LYS A 112 -2.45 18.58 -20.01
C LYS A 112 -3.24 17.69 -19.05
N MET A 113 -3.82 16.58 -19.53
CA MET A 113 -4.51 15.61 -18.69
C MET A 113 -3.56 14.69 -17.93
N LEU A 114 -2.44 14.33 -18.56
CA LEU A 114 -1.50 13.30 -18.06
C LEU A 114 -0.34 13.86 -17.24
N ARG A 115 0.01 15.14 -17.43
CA ARG A 115 1.13 15.75 -16.74
C ARG A 115 0.89 15.64 -15.23
N PRO A 116 1.74 14.90 -14.50
CA PRO A 116 1.62 14.87 -13.06
C PRO A 116 1.71 16.32 -12.56
N LYS A 117 0.78 16.72 -11.70
CA LYS A 117 0.92 17.97 -10.94
C LYS A 117 2.03 17.74 -9.91
N ILE A 118 3.28 17.72 -10.38
CA ILE A 118 4.51 17.42 -9.62
C ILE A 118 4.61 18.32 -8.38
N GLY A 119 4.00 19.52 -8.42
CA GLY A 119 3.94 20.46 -7.31
C GLY A 119 2.97 20.13 -6.18
N ASP A 120 2.07 19.15 -6.34
CA ASP A 120 1.02 18.89 -5.35
C ASP A 120 1.30 17.73 -4.38
N THR A 121 2.32 16.93 -4.66
CA THR A 121 2.66 15.74 -3.87
C THR A 121 3.61 16.08 -2.71
N TYR A 122 3.50 15.38 -1.58
CA TYR A 122 4.32 15.62 -0.39
C TYR A 122 5.84 15.50 -0.64
N LEU A 123 6.28 14.57 -1.49
CA LEU A 123 7.69 14.48 -1.93
C LEU A 123 8.13 15.75 -2.68
N GLY A 124 7.23 16.35 -3.47
CA GLY A 124 7.48 17.64 -4.14
C GLY A 124 7.37 18.86 -3.22
N ARG A 125 6.51 18.83 -2.19
CA ARG A 125 6.24 19.97 -1.30
C ARG A 125 7.13 20.04 -0.05
N GLU A 126 7.35 18.94 0.66
CA GLU A 126 8.11 18.91 1.92
C GLU A 126 9.53 18.34 1.77
N VAL A 127 9.77 17.43 0.81
CA VAL A 127 11.12 16.92 0.52
C VAL A 127 11.89 17.87 -0.43
N ARG A 128 11.71 19.18 -0.25
CA ARG A 128 12.61 20.19 -0.86
C ARG A 128 14.01 20.16 -0.21
N LYS A 129 14.13 19.47 0.92
CA LYS A 129 15.39 18.98 1.45
C LYS A 129 15.14 17.54 1.89
N PRO A 130 15.52 16.50 1.12
CA PRO A 130 15.74 15.20 1.73
C PRO A 130 16.59 15.49 2.97
N ALA A 131 16.04 15.22 4.15
CA ALA A 131 16.77 15.32 5.41
C ALA A 131 18.09 14.61 5.14
N ARG A 132 19.18 15.39 5.00
CA ARG A 132 20.43 14.99 4.33
C ARG A 132 20.60 13.49 4.51
N LEU A 133 20.17 12.70 3.51
CA LEU A 133 20.38 11.25 3.55
C LEU A 133 21.89 11.16 3.69
N THR A 134 22.30 10.73 4.89
CA THR A 134 23.58 11.11 5.46
C THR A 134 24.68 10.87 4.46
N ARG A 135 25.53 11.89 4.26
CA ARG A 135 26.73 11.91 3.40
C ARG A 135 27.12 10.51 2.91
N ARG A 136 26.67 10.16 1.70
CA ARG A 136 26.91 8.87 1.05
C ARG A 136 28.38 8.48 1.18
N ARG A 137 28.66 7.25 1.60
CA ARG A 137 29.84 6.54 1.09
C ARG A 137 29.49 6.03 -0.31
N ARG A 138 30.45 6.09 -1.22
CA ARG A 138 30.30 5.64 -2.62
C ARG A 138 30.04 4.12 -2.59
N GLY A 139 28.82 3.67 -2.84
CA GLY A 139 28.45 2.23 -2.86
C GLY A 139 27.17 1.85 -2.09
N GLU A 140 26.71 2.69 -1.14
CA GLU A 140 25.53 2.34 -0.33
C GLU A 140 24.21 2.48 -1.11
N CYS A 141 23.41 1.39 -1.14
CA CYS A 141 22.05 1.36 -1.73
C CYS A 141 20.97 1.29 -0.65
N TYR A 142 19.85 1.99 -0.85
CA TYR A 142 18.64 1.84 -0.03
C TYR A 142 17.65 0.90 -0.75
N HIS A 143 17.11 -0.09 -0.04
CA HIS A 143 15.95 -0.84 -0.53
C HIS A 143 14.72 0.08 -0.58
N CYS A 144 13.89 -0.04 -1.62
CA CYS A 144 12.76 0.86 -1.89
C CYS A 144 11.82 1.05 -0.67
N HIS A 145 11.47 -0.03 0.03
CA HIS A 145 10.59 0.03 1.21
C HIS A 145 11.13 0.92 2.35
N ARG A 146 12.44 1.25 2.36
CA ARG A 146 13.03 2.16 3.34
C ARG A 146 12.52 3.59 3.24
N VAL A 147 11.99 4.00 2.09
CA VAL A 147 11.40 5.34 1.93
C VAL A 147 10.25 5.52 2.94
N ALA A 148 9.32 4.56 2.97
CA ALA A 148 8.21 4.59 3.93
C ALA A 148 8.69 4.47 5.38
N GLU A 149 9.71 3.64 5.66
CA GLU A 149 10.28 3.53 7.01
C GLU A 149 10.89 4.85 7.50
N GLU A 150 11.62 5.56 6.65
CA GLU A 150 12.23 6.85 6.99
C GLU A 150 11.20 7.96 7.13
N GLU A 151 10.14 7.97 6.31
CA GLU A 151 9.01 8.88 6.46
C GLU A 151 8.29 8.68 7.80
N VAL A 152 8.02 7.43 8.18
CA VAL A 152 7.44 7.12 9.50
C VAL A 152 8.40 7.52 10.62
N ALA A 153 9.68 7.16 10.50
CA ALA A 153 10.70 7.48 11.49
C ALA A 153 10.91 8.98 11.68
N HIS A 154 10.71 9.79 10.63
CA HIS A 154 10.78 11.24 10.70
C HIS A 154 9.83 11.78 11.77
N TYR A 155 8.55 11.44 11.69
CA TYR A 155 7.54 11.91 12.63
C TYR A 155 7.63 11.21 13.99
N TYR A 156 7.64 9.87 13.98
CA TYR A 156 7.53 9.08 15.21
C TYR A 156 8.68 9.31 16.19
N ASN A 157 9.93 9.41 15.70
CA ASN A 157 11.08 9.69 16.58
C ASN A 157 11.13 11.14 17.10
N ARG A 158 10.29 12.03 16.56
CA ARG A 158 10.12 13.41 17.01
C ARG A 158 8.91 13.58 17.93
N ASN A 159 8.26 12.48 18.31
CA ASN A 159 6.99 12.47 19.06
C ASN A 159 5.86 13.22 18.32
N GLU A 160 5.93 13.24 16.99
CA GLU A 160 4.89 13.83 16.15
C GLU A 160 4.00 12.70 15.59
N PRO A 161 2.66 12.86 15.59
CA PRO A 161 1.77 11.86 15.02
C PRO A 161 2.03 11.63 13.53
N VAL A 162 2.23 10.37 13.13
CA VAL A 162 2.43 10.04 11.70
C VAL A 162 1.14 10.29 10.91
N PRO A 163 1.13 11.14 9.87
CA PRO A 163 -0.08 11.42 9.08
C PRO A 163 -0.70 10.21 8.39
N ASP A 164 -2.04 10.20 8.24
CA ASP A 164 -2.78 9.13 7.55
C ASP A 164 -2.28 8.89 6.12
N ARG A 165 -1.91 9.96 5.40
CA ARG A 165 -1.37 9.86 4.04
C ARG A 165 -0.06 9.06 3.95
N ILE A 166 0.70 8.94 5.04
CA ILE A 166 1.94 8.15 5.10
C ILE A 166 1.62 6.69 5.42
N LEU A 167 0.71 6.45 6.37
CA LEU A 167 0.33 5.10 6.76
C LEU A 167 -0.49 4.40 5.67
N TRP A 168 -1.50 5.07 5.15
CA TRP A 168 -2.37 4.60 4.07
C TRP A 168 -1.97 5.17 2.70
N SER A 169 -0.66 5.16 2.41
CA SER A 169 -0.14 5.49 1.08
C SER A 169 -0.66 4.49 0.04
N PHE A 170 -0.97 4.94 -1.17
CA PHE A 170 -1.50 4.09 -2.26
C PHE A 170 -2.63 3.17 -1.79
N PRO A 171 -3.71 3.73 -1.21
CA PRO A 171 -4.78 2.92 -0.66
C PRO A 171 -5.47 2.16 -1.78
N MET A 172 -5.86 0.92 -1.51
CA MET A 172 -6.63 0.12 -2.46
C MET A 172 -8.01 0.75 -2.71
N PRO A 173 -8.64 0.55 -3.88
CA PRO A 173 -9.95 1.12 -4.20
C PRO A 173 -11.07 0.72 -3.22
N GLU A 174 -10.89 -0.36 -2.47
CA GLU A 174 -11.79 -0.80 -1.40
C GLU A 174 -11.96 0.28 -0.32
N SER A 175 -10.96 1.15 -0.13
CA SER A 175 -11.04 2.26 0.81
C SER A 175 -12.18 3.24 0.51
N VAL A 176 -12.58 3.33 -0.76
CA VAL A 176 -13.74 4.12 -1.22
C VAL A 176 -14.92 3.23 -1.62
N GLY A 177 -14.82 1.91 -1.41
CA GLY A 177 -15.87 0.94 -1.69
C GLY A 177 -15.85 0.32 -3.08
N LEU A 178 -14.74 0.41 -3.80
CA LEU A 178 -14.59 -0.20 -5.13
C LEU A 178 -13.81 -1.50 -5.04
N VAL A 179 -14.30 -2.53 -5.71
CA VAL A 179 -13.52 -3.74 -6.04
C VAL A 179 -13.52 -3.84 -7.55
N CYS A 180 -12.33 -3.89 -8.14
CA CYS A 180 -12.18 -3.93 -9.60
C CYS A 180 -11.84 -5.34 -10.09
N ASP A 181 -12.20 -5.62 -11.34
CA ASP A 181 -11.74 -6.81 -12.03
C ASP A 181 -10.26 -6.64 -12.42
N PRO A 182 -9.35 -7.51 -11.93
CA PRO A 182 -7.93 -7.41 -12.25
C PRO A 182 -7.61 -7.68 -13.72
N SER A 183 -8.55 -8.25 -14.49
CA SER A 183 -8.41 -8.59 -15.90
C SER A 183 -9.06 -7.56 -16.85
N ALA A 184 -9.65 -6.48 -16.33
CA ALA A 184 -10.36 -5.48 -17.13
C ALA A 184 -10.09 -4.04 -16.63
N CYS A 185 -9.50 -3.20 -17.49
CA CYS A 185 -9.02 -1.83 -17.22
C CYS A 185 -9.89 -0.99 -16.26
N ALA A 186 -9.61 -1.05 -14.96
CA ALA A 186 -10.37 -0.33 -13.93
C ALA A 186 -11.90 -0.56 -14.00
N THR A 187 -12.33 -1.76 -14.41
CA THR A 187 -13.75 -2.14 -14.45
C THR A 187 -14.21 -2.57 -13.07
N VAL A 188 -15.36 -2.04 -12.63
CA VAL A 188 -15.94 -2.35 -11.33
C VAL A 188 -16.52 -3.77 -11.33
N ALA A 189 -15.95 -4.64 -10.50
CA ALA A 189 -16.44 -6.00 -10.26
C ALA A 189 -17.48 -6.02 -9.13
N ARG A 190 -17.31 -5.16 -8.13
CA ARG A 190 -18.24 -5.05 -6.98
C ARG A 190 -18.15 -3.66 -6.36
N VAL A 191 -19.27 -3.20 -5.83
CA VAL A 191 -19.37 -1.97 -5.03
C VAL A 191 -19.76 -2.35 -3.62
N LEU A 192 -19.00 -1.91 -2.62
CA LEU A 192 -19.32 -2.17 -1.21
C LEU A 192 -20.56 -1.38 -0.80
N PRO A 193 -21.49 -1.96 -0.03
CA PRO A 193 -22.64 -1.23 0.50
C PRO A 193 -22.18 -0.08 1.41
N ASP A 194 -23.02 0.95 1.52
CA ASP A 194 -22.80 2.12 2.39
C ASP A 194 -21.46 2.84 2.19
N SER A 195 -20.87 2.70 0.99
CA SER A 195 -19.57 3.27 0.65
C SER A 195 -19.64 4.57 -0.15
N ALA A 196 -18.50 5.24 -0.32
CA ALA A 196 -18.40 6.43 -1.16
C ALA A 196 -18.77 6.12 -2.63
N ALA A 197 -18.30 4.98 -3.14
CA ALA A 197 -18.62 4.52 -4.49
C ALA A 197 -20.10 4.20 -4.69
N ALA A 198 -20.75 3.57 -3.70
CA ALA A 198 -22.18 3.30 -3.75
C ALA A 198 -22.99 4.61 -3.79
N ARG A 199 -22.64 5.57 -2.94
CA ARG A 199 -23.28 6.91 -2.93
C ARG A 199 -23.04 7.70 -4.22
N ALA A 200 -21.91 7.46 -4.88
CA ALA A 200 -21.60 8.05 -6.19
C ALA A 200 -22.35 7.38 -7.35
N GLY A 201 -23.15 6.33 -7.09
CA GLY A 201 -23.97 5.66 -8.10
C GLY A 201 -23.18 4.72 -9.03
N LEU A 202 -21.95 4.35 -8.65
CA LEU A 202 -21.14 3.37 -9.38
C LEU A 202 -21.76 1.98 -9.28
N ARG A 203 -21.64 1.19 -10.34
CA ARG A 203 -22.27 -0.13 -10.49
C ARG A 203 -21.29 -1.16 -11.03
N VAL A 204 -21.60 -2.43 -10.80
CA VAL A 204 -20.88 -3.56 -11.43
C VAL A 204 -20.93 -3.39 -12.95
N GLY A 205 -19.79 -3.58 -13.60
CA GLY A 205 -19.61 -3.43 -15.05
C GLY A 205 -19.27 -2.01 -15.50
N ASP A 206 -19.34 -1.00 -14.63
CA ASP A 206 -18.86 0.34 -14.95
C ASP A 206 -17.34 0.27 -15.20
N ARG A 207 -16.89 0.72 -16.37
CA ARG A 207 -15.46 0.90 -16.64
C ARG A 207 -15.08 2.34 -16.33
N ILE A 208 -14.27 2.55 -15.29
CA ILE A 208 -13.86 3.91 -14.89
C ILE A 208 -12.82 4.41 -15.89
N GLU A 209 -13.19 5.41 -16.69
CA GLU A 209 -12.31 5.96 -17.73
C GLU A 209 -11.37 7.02 -17.18
N THR A 210 -11.88 7.86 -16.27
CA THR A 210 -11.09 8.90 -15.60
C THR A 210 -11.54 9.08 -14.16
N LEU A 211 -10.60 9.40 -13.26
CA LEU A 211 -10.88 9.86 -11.90
C LEU A 211 -9.87 10.94 -11.50
N GLY A 212 -10.32 12.03 -10.89
CA GLY A 212 -9.43 13.12 -10.49
C GLY A 212 -8.69 13.79 -11.67
N GLY A 213 -9.26 13.70 -12.88
CA GLY A 213 -8.63 14.17 -14.12
C GLY A 213 -7.62 13.20 -14.75
N GLN A 214 -7.28 12.10 -14.09
CA GLN A 214 -6.34 11.09 -14.59
C GLN A 214 -7.08 10.00 -15.37
N PRO A 215 -6.66 9.66 -16.60
CA PRO A 215 -7.09 8.44 -17.29
C PRO A 215 -6.63 7.18 -16.57
N LEU A 216 -7.48 6.16 -16.53
CA LEU A 216 -7.19 4.92 -15.81
C LEU A 216 -6.93 3.76 -16.78
N LEU A 217 -5.80 3.08 -16.60
CA LEU A 217 -5.45 1.85 -17.30
C LEU A 217 -5.65 0.62 -16.42
N SER A 218 -5.46 0.77 -15.11
CA SER A 218 -5.55 -0.33 -14.16
C SER A 218 -5.91 0.10 -12.74
N ILE A 219 -5.97 -0.87 -11.83
CA ILE A 219 -6.11 -0.66 -10.38
C ILE A 219 -4.98 0.22 -9.83
N ALA A 220 -3.76 0.13 -10.39
CA ALA A 220 -2.63 0.95 -9.93
C ALA A 220 -2.85 2.46 -10.20
N ASP A 221 -3.61 2.82 -11.23
CA ASP A 221 -3.98 4.22 -11.46
C ASP A 221 -5.03 4.71 -10.45
N LEU A 222 -5.98 3.85 -10.06
CA LEU A 222 -6.90 4.18 -8.98
C LEU A 222 -6.16 4.44 -7.67
N GLN A 223 -5.22 3.57 -7.30
CA GLN A 223 -4.38 3.79 -6.12
C GLN A 223 -3.58 5.09 -6.23
N TRP A 224 -3.02 5.39 -7.40
CA TRP A 224 -2.31 6.65 -7.64
C TRP A 224 -3.22 7.86 -7.42
N VAL A 225 -4.42 7.86 -7.99
CA VAL A 225 -5.37 8.97 -7.83
C VAL A 225 -5.79 9.11 -6.37
N LEU A 226 -6.09 8.00 -5.69
CA LEU A 226 -6.47 7.99 -4.29
C LEU A 226 -5.31 8.40 -3.36
N ASP A 227 -4.07 8.03 -3.67
CA ASP A 227 -2.89 8.49 -2.93
C ASP A 227 -2.78 10.01 -2.95
N ASN A 228 -3.04 10.63 -4.11
CA ASN A 228 -2.97 12.08 -4.30
C ASN A 228 -4.28 12.83 -3.96
N ALA A 229 -5.32 12.10 -3.53
CA ALA A 229 -6.60 12.69 -3.19
C ALA A 229 -6.54 13.46 -1.85
N PRO A 230 -7.40 14.48 -1.65
CA PRO A 230 -7.45 15.21 -0.39
C PRO A 230 -7.95 14.30 0.76
N ASP A 231 -7.60 14.66 2.00
CA ASP A 231 -8.05 13.94 3.19
C ASP A 231 -9.57 14.05 3.42
N GLN A 232 -10.19 15.09 2.83
CA GLN A 232 -11.63 15.26 2.70
C GLN A 232 -11.92 16.06 1.43
N GLY A 233 -12.98 15.71 0.69
CA GLY A 233 -13.37 16.46 -0.50
C GLY A 233 -14.13 15.62 -1.50
N LYS A 234 -13.92 15.89 -2.79
CA LYS A 234 -14.60 15.25 -3.91
C LYS A 234 -13.63 14.99 -5.06
N LEU A 235 -13.80 13.88 -5.76
CA LEU A 235 -13.10 13.60 -7.01
C LEU A 235 -14.12 13.46 -8.14
N ALA A 236 -13.98 14.27 -9.19
CA ALA A 236 -14.76 14.09 -10.41
C ALA A 236 -14.25 12.89 -11.19
N GLY A 237 -15.15 12.12 -11.78
CA GLY A 237 -14.82 10.97 -12.62
C GLY A 237 -15.79 10.76 -13.77
N ARG A 238 -15.41 9.86 -14.67
CA ARG A 238 -16.24 9.40 -15.78
C ARG A 238 -16.18 7.88 -15.87
N VAL A 239 -17.33 7.27 -16.11
CA VAL A 239 -17.46 5.84 -16.37
C VAL A 239 -18.06 5.59 -17.75
N ARG A 240 -17.70 4.45 -18.33
CA ARG A 240 -18.41 3.83 -19.44
C ARG A 240 -19.35 2.78 -18.88
N ARG A 241 -20.66 2.96 -19.08
CA ARG A 241 -21.71 2.00 -18.73
C ARG A 241 -22.37 1.52 -20.01
N GLY A 242 -22.05 0.29 -20.42
CA GLY A 242 -22.38 -0.18 -21.77
C GLY A 242 -21.73 0.73 -22.83
N ASN A 243 -22.55 1.38 -23.65
CA ASN A 243 -22.07 2.31 -24.68
C ASN A 243 -22.07 3.78 -24.22
N ALA A 244 -22.73 4.10 -23.10
CA ALA A 244 -22.87 5.46 -22.60
C ALA A 244 -21.68 5.86 -21.72
N ALA A 245 -21.26 7.12 -21.85
CA ALA A 245 -20.31 7.72 -20.92
C ALA A 245 -21.05 8.61 -19.93
N GLU A 246 -20.91 8.32 -18.64
CA GLU A 246 -21.57 9.05 -17.54
C GLU A 246 -20.52 9.72 -16.65
N SER A 247 -20.83 10.92 -16.16
CA SER A 247 -19.98 11.59 -15.16
C SER A 247 -20.49 11.29 -13.76
N PHE A 248 -19.58 11.20 -12.80
CA PHE A 248 -19.91 11.00 -11.39
C PHE A 248 -18.98 11.82 -10.50
N GLU A 249 -19.38 11.99 -9.24
CA GLU A 249 -18.58 12.64 -8.21
C GLU A 249 -18.41 11.69 -7.02
N LEU A 250 -17.16 11.37 -6.69
CA LEU A 250 -16.81 10.53 -5.56
C LEU A 250 -16.53 11.39 -4.33
N ALA A 251 -17.45 11.39 -3.36
CA ALA A 251 -17.26 12.09 -2.10
C ALA A 251 -16.29 11.33 -1.18
N LEU A 252 -15.28 12.03 -0.68
CA LEU A 252 -14.27 11.55 0.23
C LEU A 252 -14.54 12.15 1.63
N PRO A 253 -15.21 11.42 2.54
CA PRO A 253 -15.41 11.90 3.91
C PRO A 253 -14.09 11.95 4.68
N SER A 254 -14.03 12.74 5.75
CA SER A 254 -12.84 12.80 6.62
C SER A 254 -12.44 11.38 7.09
N GLY A 255 -11.16 11.04 6.95
CA GLY A 255 -10.63 9.74 7.37
C GLY A 255 -10.96 8.58 6.45
N TRP A 256 -11.46 8.83 5.23
CA TRP A 256 -11.83 7.78 4.26
C TRP A 256 -10.71 6.76 3.99
N ARG A 257 -9.43 7.14 4.14
CA ARG A 257 -8.29 6.24 3.96
C ARG A 257 -8.26 5.09 4.97
N ARG A 258 -8.78 5.31 6.18
CA ARG A 258 -8.70 4.39 7.32
C ARG A 258 -9.52 3.12 7.16
N SER A 259 -10.44 3.07 6.19
CA SER A 259 -11.16 1.86 5.80
C SER A 259 -10.27 0.86 5.03
N GLY A 260 -9.10 1.32 4.55
CA GLY A 260 -8.11 0.49 3.87
C GLY A 260 -7.10 -0.16 4.83
N GLU A 261 -6.33 -1.10 4.29
CA GLU A 261 -5.30 -1.84 5.02
C GLU A 261 -3.90 -1.49 4.51
N PHE A 262 -2.93 -1.32 5.42
CA PHE A 262 -1.53 -1.06 5.08
C PHE A 262 -0.54 -2.00 5.78
N ALA A 263 -0.93 -2.68 6.85
CA ALA A 263 -0.01 -3.51 7.65
C ALA A 263 0.70 -4.62 6.85
N TRP A 264 0.08 -5.08 5.75
CA TRP A 264 0.66 -6.08 4.84
C TRP A 264 1.93 -5.60 4.12
N ARG A 265 2.17 -4.28 4.03
CA ARG A 265 3.35 -3.72 3.37
C ARG A 265 4.61 -4.02 4.17
N TYR A 266 5.68 -4.33 3.44
CA TYR A 266 6.93 -4.79 4.04
C TYR A 266 7.54 -3.79 5.03
N ALA A 267 7.45 -2.49 4.75
CA ALA A 267 7.92 -1.46 5.68
C ALA A 267 7.28 -1.59 7.08
N PHE A 268 5.98 -1.88 7.16
CA PHE A 268 5.27 -1.96 8.44
C PHE A 268 5.55 -3.25 9.21
N ASN A 269 5.97 -4.33 8.54
CA ASN A 269 6.54 -5.49 9.23
C ASN A 269 7.85 -5.13 9.96
N ASN A 270 8.76 -4.44 9.26
CA ASN A 270 10.01 -3.99 9.86
C ASN A 270 9.78 -2.96 10.98
N LEU A 271 8.87 -2.02 10.79
CA LEU A 271 8.55 -0.99 11.79
C LEU A 271 7.94 -1.61 13.05
N LYS A 272 6.96 -2.50 12.91
CA LYS A 272 6.34 -3.21 14.03
C LYS A 272 7.40 -4.00 14.83
N ALA A 273 8.28 -4.72 14.14
CA ALA A 273 9.38 -5.45 14.77
C ALA A 273 10.28 -4.53 15.60
N LYS A 274 10.60 -3.32 15.09
CA LYS A 274 11.45 -2.34 15.78
C LYS A 274 10.74 -1.65 16.94
N ILE A 275 9.49 -1.23 16.76
CA ILE A 275 8.74 -0.39 17.72
C ILE A 275 8.24 -1.21 18.90
N ILE A 276 7.63 -2.37 18.65
CA ILE A 276 6.96 -3.16 19.67
C ILE A 276 7.52 -4.58 19.83
N GLY A 277 8.46 -5.01 18.97
CA GLY A 277 9.12 -6.31 19.12
C GLY A 277 8.27 -7.51 18.69
N LEU A 278 7.24 -7.26 17.88
CA LEU A 278 6.31 -8.28 17.37
C LEU A 278 6.48 -8.46 15.86
N ASP A 279 6.30 -9.69 15.40
CA ASP A 279 6.32 -10.06 14.00
C ASP A 279 5.28 -11.17 13.73
N GLU A 280 4.92 -11.37 12.45
CA GLU A 280 3.93 -12.37 12.03
C GLU A 280 2.58 -12.21 12.75
N LEU A 281 2.02 -10.99 12.75
CA LEU A 281 0.66 -10.77 13.23
C LEU A 281 -0.36 -11.30 12.22
N ASP A 282 -1.41 -11.93 12.72
CA ASP A 282 -2.44 -12.54 11.90
C ASP A 282 -3.83 -12.31 12.50
N GLU A 283 -4.66 -11.57 11.77
CA GLU A 283 -6.05 -11.34 12.14
C GLU A 283 -6.89 -12.60 12.00
N LEU A 284 -7.54 -13.00 13.09
CA LEU A 284 -8.36 -14.19 13.16
C LEU A 284 -9.73 -13.96 12.53
N ASP A 285 -10.16 -14.94 11.74
CA ASP A 285 -11.49 -15.00 11.16
C ASP A 285 -12.58 -15.34 12.21
N ALA A 286 -13.85 -15.27 11.80
CA ALA A 286 -14.98 -15.50 12.70
C ALA A 286 -15.00 -16.91 13.32
N PRO A 287 -14.74 -18.01 12.58
CA PRO A 287 -14.61 -19.33 13.16
C PRO A 287 -13.55 -19.41 14.26
N LYS A 288 -12.34 -18.88 14.01
CA LYS A 288 -11.25 -18.98 15.00
C LYS A 288 -11.47 -18.07 16.21
N ARG A 289 -12.07 -16.90 16.01
CA ARG A 289 -12.53 -16.02 17.11
C ARG A 289 -13.48 -16.77 18.04
N LYS A 290 -14.48 -17.47 17.46
CA LYS A 290 -15.47 -18.25 18.22
C LYS A 290 -14.81 -19.41 18.98
N GLU A 291 -13.94 -20.16 18.31
CA GLU A 291 -13.21 -21.28 18.91
C GLU A 291 -12.40 -20.84 20.14
N LEU A 292 -11.74 -19.67 20.07
CA LEU A 292 -10.90 -19.15 21.14
C LEU A 292 -11.66 -18.31 22.18
N GLY A 293 -12.97 -18.10 22.03
CA GLY A 293 -13.76 -17.28 22.96
C GLY A 293 -13.36 -15.79 22.98
N VAL A 294 -12.88 -15.27 21.84
CA VAL A 294 -12.61 -13.84 21.66
C VAL A 294 -13.93 -13.08 21.50
N ARG A 295 -14.13 -12.03 22.28
CA ARG A 295 -15.38 -11.26 22.27
C ARG A 295 -15.47 -10.39 21.01
N THR A 296 -16.69 -10.01 20.62
CA THR A 296 -16.93 -9.23 19.40
C THR A 296 -16.43 -7.78 19.48
N ASP A 297 -16.27 -7.26 20.69
CA ASP A 297 -15.69 -5.95 21.04
C ASP A 297 -14.16 -5.99 21.22
N GLU A 298 -13.54 -7.16 21.08
CA GLU A 298 -12.09 -7.34 21.21
C GLU A 298 -11.39 -7.37 19.84
N ALA A 299 -10.11 -6.99 19.85
CA ALA A 299 -9.21 -7.35 18.77
C ALA A 299 -9.07 -8.88 18.70
N ALA A 300 -8.63 -9.39 17.56
CA ALA A 300 -8.32 -10.82 17.44
C ALA A 300 -7.09 -10.97 16.55
N ILE A 301 -5.94 -10.54 17.07
CA ILE A 301 -4.69 -10.53 16.31
C ILE A 301 -3.74 -11.52 16.97
N ARG A 302 -3.53 -12.67 16.34
CA ARG A 302 -2.59 -13.68 16.84
C ARG A 302 -1.16 -13.21 16.60
N VAL A 303 -0.32 -13.35 17.62
CA VAL A 303 1.10 -13.08 17.58
C VAL A 303 1.85 -14.33 17.15
N GLY A 304 2.42 -14.33 15.95
CA GLY A 304 3.26 -15.45 15.53
C GLY A 304 4.63 -15.45 16.18
N ARG A 305 5.30 -14.29 16.21
CA ARG A 305 6.66 -14.21 16.72
C ARG A 305 6.85 -13.03 17.68
N VAL A 306 7.38 -13.35 18.85
CA VAL A 306 7.94 -12.36 19.78
C VAL A 306 9.45 -12.35 19.63
N LEU A 307 9.99 -11.20 19.19
CA LEU A 307 11.39 -11.10 18.82
C LEU A 307 12.30 -11.00 20.04
N ARG A 308 13.49 -11.61 19.92
CA ARG A 308 14.59 -11.42 20.87
C ARG A 308 15.37 -10.17 20.50
N ALA A 309 16.05 -9.59 21.50
CA ALA A 309 17.00 -8.50 21.29
C ALA A 309 18.02 -8.88 20.20
N ASN A 310 18.14 -8.03 19.17
CA ASN A 310 19.13 -8.17 18.12
C ASN A 310 19.57 -6.77 17.67
N ARG A 311 20.80 -6.40 18.03
CA ARG A 311 21.35 -5.08 17.69
C ARG A 311 21.55 -4.87 16.20
N ARG A 312 21.69 -5.94 15.39
CA ARG A 312 21.93 -5.82 13.93
C ARG A 312 20.70 -5.36 13.17
N ASN A 313 19.50 -5.77 13.60
CA ASN A 313 18.24 -5.38 12.96
C ASN A 313 17.49 -4.28 13.75
N GLY A 314 18.07 -3.80 14.86
CA GLY A 314 17.53 -2.68 15.64
C GLY A 314 16.34 -3.05 16.54
N VAL A 315 16.21 -4.32 16.91
CA VAL A 315 15.13 -4.82 17.79
C VAL A 315 15.68 -4.98 19.21
N SER A 316 14.98 -4.45 20.23
CA SER A 316 15.42 -4.55 21.63
C SER A 316 14.84 -5.76 22.38
N GLY A 317 13.78 -6.39 21.86
CA GLY A 317 13.09 -7.49 22.54
C GLY A 317 12.09 -7.04 23.61
N GLN A 318 11.61 -5.80 23.50
CA GLN A 318 10.67 -5.14 24.39
C GLN A 318 9.37 -5.91 24.62
N ALA A 319 8.76 -6.52 23.60
CA ALA A 319 7.54 -7.35 23.80
C ALA A 319 7.81 -8.54 24.71
N ARG A 320 8.97 -9.19 24.55
CA ARG A 320 9.38 -10.31 25.41
C ARG A 320 9.61 -9.86 26.85
N ALA A 321 10.29 -8.71 27.03
CA ALA A 321 10.50 -8.12 28.34
C ALA A 321 9.17 -7.73 29.01
N GLY A 322 8.19 -7.28 28.22
CA GLY A 322 6.84 -6.95 28.67
C GLY A 322 5.92 -8.16 28.92
N GLY A 323 6.44 -9.39 28.78
CA GLY A 323 5.73 -10.62 29.12
C GLY A 323 4.93 -11.26 27.98
N MET A 324 4.98 -10.72 26.76
CA MET A 324 4.33 -11.31 25.60
C MET A 324 5.01 -12.60 25.15
N ARG A 325 4.24 -13.50 24.54
CA ARG A 325 4.70 -14.79 24.02
C ARG A 325 4.14 -15.05 22.62
N SER A 326 4.87 -15.83 21.83
CA SER A 326 4.34 -16.39 20.59
C SER A 326 3.10 -17.24 20.87
N GLY A 327 2.07 -17.11 20.05
CA GLY A 327 0.77 -17.75 20.23
C GLY A 327 -0.24 -16.91 21.03
N ASP A 328 0.17 -15.83 21.68
CA ASP A 328 -0.76 -14.88 22.30
C ASP A 328 -1.73 -14.33 21.25
N VAL A 329 -2.99 -14.14 21.62
CA VAL A 329 -3.96 -13.39 20.79
C VAL A 329 -4.17 -12.03 21.43
N VAL A 330 -3.74 -10.96 20.77
CA VAL A 330 -4.02 -9.59 21.20
C VAL A 330 -5.52 -9.35 21.11
N VAL A 331 -6.12 -9.03 22.25
CA VAL A 331 -7.55 -8.72 22.40
C VAL A 331 -7.82 -7.23 22.65
N GLY A 332 -6.76 -6.46 22.92
CA GLY A 332 -6.81 -4.99 22.93
C GLY A 332 -5.48 -4.36 23.32
N ILE A 333 -5.36 -3.06 23.11
CA ILE A 333 -4.21 -2.24 23.50
C ILE A 333 -4.68 -0.94 24.14
N ASP A 334 -4.27 -0.67 25.37
CA ASP A 334 -4.78 0.42 26.20
C ASP A 334 -6.33 0.49 26.16
N ALA A 335 -6.89 1.62 25.73
CA ALA A 335 -8.32 1.81 25.54
C ALA A 335 -8.87 1.22 24.22
N LEU A 336 -8.00 0.86 23.27
CA LEU A 336 -8.41 0.27 22.00
C LEU A 336 -8.80 -1.19 22.20
N GLY A 337 -10.07 -1.51 21.94
CA GLY A 337 -10.62 -2.87 21.91
C GLY A 337 -10.50 -3.46 20.51
N LYS A 338 -11.64 -3.71 19.87
CA LYS A 338 -11.74 -4.16 18.47
C LYS A 338 -10.95 -3.24 17.54
N CYS A 339 -9.97 -3.83 16.86
CA CYS A 339 -9.17 -3.17 15.84
C CYS A 339 -8.56 -4.20 14.87
N SER A 340 -8.19 -3.73 13.68
CA SER A 340 -7.32 -4.45 12.72
C SER A 340 -5.84 -4.27 13.07
N GLU A 341 -4.96 -5.00 12.39
CA GLU A 341 -3.51 -4.83 12.51
C GLU A 341 -3.08 -3.42 12.09
N SER A 342 -3.64 -2.90 10.99
CA SER A 342 -3.37 -1.54 10.53
C SER A 342 -3.79 -0.49 11.57
N GLU A 343 -4.95 -0.67 12.21
CA GLU A 343 -5.43 0.23 13.26
C GLU A 343 -4.57 0.15 14.52
N LEU A 344 -4.11 -1.04 14.92
CA LEU A 344 -3.17 -1.20 16.03
C LEU A 344 -1.84 -0.50 15.74
N ILE A 345 -1.26 -0.70 14.55
CA ILE A 345 -0.01 -0.04 14.15
C ILE A 345 -0.21 1.49 14.07
N ALA A 346 -1.32 1.95 13.51
CA ALA A 346 -1.65 3.37 13.47
C ALA A 346 -1.81 3.97 14.87
N TYR A 347 -2.43 3.25 15.82
CA TYR A 347 -2.51 3.68 17.21
C TYR A 347 -1.11 3.92 17.80
N LEU A 348 -0.19 2.98 17.62
CA LEU A 348 1.20 3.12 18.08
C LEU A 348 1.90 4.32 17.44
N LEU A 349 1.72 4.52 16.13
CA LEU A 349 2.43 5.55 15.36
C LEU A 349 1.81 6.96 15.46
N GLN A 350 0.56 7.07 15.91
CA GLN A 350 -0.17 8.35 15.95
C GLN A 350 -0.50 8.82 17.36
N ARG A 351 -0.57 7.90 18.33
CA ARG A 351 -1.01 8.19 19.70
C ARG A 351 0.05 7.90 20.75
N LYS A 352 1.18 7.32 20.37
CA LYS A 352 2.28 6.97 21.27
C LYS A 352 3.60 7.51 20.76
N SER A 353 4.56 7.55 21.67
CA SER A 353 5.92 8.00 21.45
C SER A 353 6.94 6.93 21.90
N PRO A 354 8.17 6.96 21.36
CA PRO A 354 9.27 6.20 21.92
C PRO A 354 9.40 6.39 23.45
N GLY A 355 9.54 5.29 24.18
CA GLY A 355 9.60 5.27 25.64
C GLY A 355 8.25 5.11 26.34
N ASP A 356 7.13 5.31 25.63
CA ASP A 356 5.81 5.06 26.20
C ASP A 356 5.64 3.59 26.60
N LYS A 357 4.90 3.36 27.69
CA LYS A 357 4.44 2.03 28.07
C LYS A 357 3.02 1.83 27.56
N VAL A 358 2.80 0.75 26.81
CA VAL A 358 1.47 0.34 26.34
C VAL A 358 1.03 -0.94 27.07
N LYS A 359 -0.25 -0.97 27.45
CA LYS A 359 -0.88 -2.14 28.07
C LYS A 359 -1.54 -2.98 27.01
N ILE A 360 -0.97 -4.13 26.70
CA ILE A 360 -1.49 -5.04 25.70
C ILE A 360 -2.22 -6.16 26.42
N ARG A 361 -3.53 -6.24 26.19
CA ARG A 361 -4.37 -7.32 26.71
C ARG A 361 -4.28 -8.48 25.73
N VAL A 362 -3.91 -9.65 26.22
CA VAL A 362 -3.74 -10.86 25.43
C VAL A 362 -4.58 -12.01 25.98
N LEU A 363 -5.08 -12.86 25.11
CA LEU A 363 -5.64 -14.15 25.44
C LEU A 363 -4.53 -15.21 25.29
N ARG A 364 -4.23 -15.93 26.37
CA ARG A 364 -3.23 -17.00 26.44
C ARG A 364 -3.80 -18.19 27.18
N GLY A 365 -3.94 -19.33 26.51
CA GLY A 365 -4.48 -20.55 27.13
C GLY A 365 -5.90 -20.39 27.70
N GLY A 366 -6.71 -19.49 27.14
CA GLY A 366 -8.07 -19.18 27.62
C GLY A 366 -8.13 -18.04 28.65
N GLU A 367 -7.00 -17.62 29.21
CA GLU A 367 -6.94 -16.55 30.20
C GLU A 367 -6.60 -15.20 29.55
N ARG A 368 -7.21 -14.12 30.05
CA ARG A 368 -6.91 -12.74 29.65
C ARG A 368 -5.83 -12.18 30.57
N LEU A 369 -4.68 -11.87 30.00
CA LEU A 369 -3.51 -11.33 30.69
C LEU A 369 -3.23 -9.91 30.21
N GLU A 370 -2.57 -9.11 31.04
CA GLU A 370 -2.04 -7.80 30.65
C GLU A 370 -0.51 -7.88 30.55
N CYS A 371 0.03 -7.45 29.40
CA CYS A 371 1.45 -7.31 29.15
C CYS A 371 1.77 -5.82 29.02
N VAL A 372 2.85 -5.35 29.67
CA VAL A 372 3.25 -3.93 29.60
C VAL A 372 4.52 -3.84 28.77
N VAL A 373 4.40 -3.26 27.58
CA VAL A 373 5.52 -3.15 26.62
C VAL A 373 5.97 -1.70 26.53
N THR A 374 7.26 -1.47 26.72
CA THR A 374 7.88 -0.15 26.46
C THR A 374 8.16 -0.04 24.96
N LEU A 375 7.68 1.01 24.30
CA LEU A 375 7.91 1.23 22.88
C LEU A 375 9.32 1.77 22.63
N ASP A 376 9.94 1.32 21.55
CA ASP A 376 11.22 1.84 21.09
C ASP A 376 11.06 2.87 19.98
N GLY A 377 12.09 3.71 19.83
CA GLY A 377 12.28 4.52 18.64
C GLY A 377 12.74 3.68 17.45
N ILE A 378 12.54 4.20 16.24
CA ILE A 378 12.97 3.55 15.01
C ILE A 378 14.46 3.89 14.77
N PRO A 379 15.39 2.93 14.81
CA PRO A 379 16.81 3.23 14.64
C PRO A 379 17.10 3.73 13.23
N ARG A 380 17.97 4.74 13.10
CA ARG A 380 18.48 5.18 11.79
C ARG A 380 19.19 4.03 11.09
N GLN A 381 18.76 3.72 9.87
CA GLN A 381 19.39 2.65 9.08
C GLN A 381 20.72 3.15 8.51
N ARG A 382 21.81 2.40 8.72
CA ARG A 382 23.05 2.57 7.93
C ARG A 382 22.84 1.97 6.55
N GLY A 383 23.43 2.55 5.50
CA GLY A 383 23.40 1.97 4.17
C GLY A 383 23.94 0.54 4.17
N HIS A 384 23.43 -0.32 3.28
CA HIS A 384 24.06 -1.61 3.04
C HIS A 384 25.15 -1.41 1.97
N ASP A 385 26.35 -1.85 2.30
CA ASP A 385 27.39 -2.11 1.29
C ASP A 385 26.95 -3.37 0.53
N HIS A 386 26.68 -3.24 -0.76
CA HIS A 386 26.48 -4.36 -1.68
C HIS A 386 27.71 -4.55 -2.56
#